data_AF-A0A415IUY5-F1
#
_entry.id   AF-A0A415IUY5-F1
#
_cell.length_a   1.000
_cell.length_b   1.000
_cell.length_c   1.000
_cell.angle_alpha   90.00
_cell.angle_beta   90.00
_cell.angle_gamma   90.00
#
_symmetry.space_group_name_H-M   'P 1'
#
loop_
_entity.id
_entity.type
_entity.pdbx_description
1 polymer ?
#
loop_
_entity_poly.entity_id
_entity_poly.type
_entity_poly.pdbx_seq_one_letter_code
_entity_poly.pdbx_strand_id
1 'polypeptide(L)'
;MYEDFKECVIRLMQHPIMSKPVSFLSDSECLQAYDLIKQLIDLSVNEEYTQLDYIQMARLKYHLGELAYQLNTDNENTILHYKSLPHLLEKGGFDLSLRKWAELVSLRTKE
;
A
#
# COMPACT_ATOMS: atom_id res chain seq x y z
N MET A 1 -13.90 -3.65 -18.25
CA MET A 1 -12.84 -4.67 -18.46
C MET A 1 -12.00 -4.62 -17.20
N TYR A 2 -11.95 -5.70 -16.42
CA TYR A 2 -11.07 -5.75 -15.25
C TYR A 2 -9.64 -5.84 -15.78
N GLU A 3 -8.79 -4.88 -15.44
CA GLU A 3 -7.36 -4.97 -15.76
C GLU A 3 -6.69 -5.93 -14.75
N ASP A 4 -5.73 -6.71 -15.23
CA ASP A 4 -4.94 -7.58 -14.35
C ASP A 4 -4.13 -6.71 -13.38
N PHE A 5 -4.29 -6.97 -12.07
CA PHE A 5 -3.66 -6.17 -11.03
C PHE A 5 -2.13 -6.06 -11.21
N LYS A 6 -1.48 -7.15 -11.65
CA LYS A 6 -0.02 -7.16 -11.86
C LYS A 6 0.36 -6.26 -13.01
N GLU A 7 -0.40 -6.28 -14.10
CA GLU A 7 -0.20 -5.36 -15.22
C GLU A 7 -0.37 -3.91 -14.79
N CYS A 8 -1.39 -3.58 -14.00
CA CYS A 8 -1.57 -2.22 -13.49
C CYS A 8 -0.40 -1.78 -12.61
N VAL A 9 0.09 -2.66 -11.72
CA VAL A 9 1.25 -2.36 -10.86
C VAL A 9 2.51 -2.12 -11.71
N ILE A 10 2.74 -2.93 -12.74
CA ILE A 10 3.87 -2.74 -13.66
C ILE A 10 3.78 -1.39 -14.36
N ARG A 11 2.61 -1.03 -14.90
CA ARG A 11 2.38 0.27 -15.56
C ARG A 11 2.59 1.43 -14.60
N LEU A 12 2.11 1.33 -13.37
CA LEU A 12 2.34 2.35 -12.34
C LEU A 12 3.84 2.54 -12.09
N MET A 13 4.59 1.44 -11.92
CA MET A 13 6.04 1.52 -11.68
C MET A 13 6.83 2.10 -12.86
N GLN A 14 6.29 2.04 -14.08
CA GLN A 14 6.86 2.67 -15.27
C GLN A 14 6.45 4.13 -15.44
N HIS A 15 5.45 4.61 -14.69
CA HIS A 15 4.97 5.97 -14.80
C HIS A 15 6.03 6.96 -14.28
N PRO A 16 6.32 8.08 -14.98
CA PRO A 16 7.36 9.04 -14.58
C PRO A 16 7.23 9.56 -13.15
N ILE A 17 6.01 9.59 -12.62
CA ILE A 17 5.73 10.03 -11.25
C ILE A 17 6.36 9.14 -10.18
N MET A 18 6.58 7.86 -10.48
CA MET A 18 7.21 6.90 -9.58
C MET A 18 8.75 6.98 -9.64
N SER A 19 9.32 7.90 -10.43
CA SER A 19 10.78 8.06 -10.56
C SER A 19 11.45 8.71 -9.35
N LYS A 20 10.67 9.30 -8.43
CA LYS A 20 11.17 9.93 -7.21
C LYS A 20 10.27 9.58 -6.01
N PRO A 21 10.77 9.67 -4.77
CA PRO A 21 9.96 9.38 -3.59
C PRO A 21 8.78 10.35 -3.46
N VAL A 22 7.68 9.89 -2.85
CA VAL A 22 6.46 10.68 -2.60
C VAL A 22 6.76 12.01 -1.89
N SER A 23 7.74 12.03 -0.98
CA SER A 23 8.17 13.24 -0.27
C SER A 23 8.77 14.34 -1.17
N PHE A 24 9.13 14.04 -2.41
CA PHE A 24 9.70 14.97 -3.39
C PHE A 24 8.71 15.34 -4.51
N LEU A 25 7.46 14.87 -4.42
CA LEU A 25 6.40 15.27 -5.35
C LEU A 25 5.91 16.68 -5.00
N SER A 26 5.67 17.47 -6.04
CA SER A 26 4.89 18.71 -5.93
C SER A 26 3.41 18.39 -5.69
N ASP A 27 2.61 19.35 -5.22
CA ASP A 27 1.19 19.12 -4.95
C ASP A 27 0.42 18.58 -6.16
N SER A 28 0.73 19.06 -7.37
CA SER A 28 0.12 18.56 -8.61
C SER A 28 0.52 17.12 -8.91
N GLU A 29 1.77 16.75 -8.65
CA GLU A 29 2.21 15.36 -8.77
C GLU A 29 1.57 14.50 -7.68
N CYS A 30 1.46 14.99 -6.44
CA CYS A 30 0.76 14.26 -5.39
C CYS A 30 -0.68 13.93 -5.78
N LEU A 31 -1.42 14.90 -6.33
CA LEU A 31 -2.79 14.66 -6.79
C LEU A 31 -2.85 13.63 -7.92
N GLN A 32 -1.96 13.74 -8.92
CA GLN A 32 -1.89 12.77 -10.01
C GLN A 32 -1.54 11.36 -9.51
N ALA A 33 -0.57 11.24 -8.61
CA ALA A 33 -0.17 9.96 -8.01
C ALA A 33 -1.31 9.36 -7.19
N TYR A 34 -2.02 10.20 -6.42
CA TYR A 34 -3.17 9.80 -5.62
C TYR A 34 -4.27 9.21 -6.50
N ASP A 35 -4.66 9.91 -7.56
CA ASP A 35 -5.70 9.45 -8.48
C ASP A 35 -5.30 8.16 -9.20
N LEU A 36 -4.06 8.04 -9.66
CA LEU A 36 -3.54 6.83 -10.32
C LEU A 36 -3.58 5.61 -9.37
N ILE A 37 -3.05 5.76 -8.16
CA ILE A 37 -3.02 4.67 -7.17
C ILE A 37 -4.43 4.29 -6.73
N LYS A 38 -5.31 5.28 -6.50
CA LYS A 38 -6.70 5.04 -6.12
C LYS A 38 -7.44 4.27 -7.21
N GLN A 39 -7.32 4.68 -8.47
CA GLN A 39 -7.92 3.97 -9.61
C GLN A 39 -7.43 2.53 -9.70
N LEU A 40 -6.12 2.30 -9.54
CA LEU A 40 -5.55 0.96 -9.57
C LEU A 40 -6.14 0.07 -8.49
N ILE A 41 -6.26 0.58 -7.25
CA ILE A 41 -6.88 -0.16 -6.14
C ILE A 41 -8.36 -0.44 -6.42
N ASP A 42 -9.10 0.54 -6.95
CA ASP A 42 -10.54 0.38 -7.23
C ASP A 42 -10.79 -0.64 -8.37
N LEU A 43 -9.86 -0.74 -9.34
CA LEU A 43 -9.89 -1.75 -10.42
C LEU A 43 -9.43 -3.14 -9.95
N SER A 44 -8.69 -3.19 -8.86
CA SER A 44 -8.19 -4.42 -8.27
C SER A 44 -9.30 -5.12 -7.47
N VAL A 45 -10.15 -5.86 -8.19
CA VAL A 45 -11.25 -6.65 -7.60
C VAL A 45 -11.05 -8.08 -8.03
N ASN A 46 -10.11 -8.80 -7.38
CA ASN A 46 -9.88 -10.20 -7.68
C ASN A 46 -9.77 -11.05 -6.41
N GLU A 47 -10.46 -12.19 -6.40
CA GLU A 47 -10.52 -13.10 -5.25
C GLU A 47 -9.28 -14.02 -5.16
N GLU A 48 -8.48 -14.11 -6.22
CA GLU A 48 -7.29 -14.97 -6.30
C GLU A 48 -5.96 -14.20 -6.13
N TYR A 49 -5.87 -13.31 -5.14
CA TYR A 49 -4.60 -12.66 -4.83
C TYR A 49 -3.57 -13.62 -4.25
N THR A 50 -2.39 -13.61 -4.85
CA THR A 50 -1.20 -14.23 -4.28
C THR A 50 -0.71 -13.44 -3.06
N GLN A 51 0.17 -14.03 -2.27
CA GLN A 51 0.88 -13.34 -1.21
C GLN A 51 1.56 -12.04 -1.70
N LEU A 52 2.16 -12.07 -2.89
CA LEU A 52 2.82 -10.89 -3.46
C LEU A 52 1.82 -9.78 -3.79
N ASP A 53 0.65 -10.14 -4.31
CA ASP A 53 -0.39 -9.17 -4.65
C ASP A 53 -0.88 -8.44 -3.39
N TYR A 54 -1.07 -9.16 -2.28
CA TYR A 54 -1.43 -8.55 -0.99
C TYR A 54 -0.35 -7.59 -0.47
N ILE A 55 0.93 -7.93 -0.60
CA ILE A 55 2.03 -7.04 -0.22
C ILE A 55 2.02 -5.78 -1.10
N GLN A 56 1.82 -5.93 -2.41
CA GLN A 56 1.74 -4.81 -3.33
C GLN A 56 0.54 -3.91 -3.00
N MET A 57 -0.62 -4.50 -2.71
CA MET A 57 -1.81 -3.76 -2.26
C MET A 57 -1.55 -2.96 -0.98
N ALA A 58 -0.90 -3.58 0.01
CA ALA A 58 -0.51 -2.89 1.23
C ALA A 58 0.41 -1.71 0.93
N ARG A 59 1.42 -1.86 0.08
CA ARG A 59 2.29 -0.74 -0.33
C ARG A 59 1.53 0.39 -1.02
N LEU A 60 0.59 0.06 -1.89
CA LEU A 60 -0.23 1.06 -2.56
C LEU A 60 -1.12 1.82 -1.57
N LYS A 61 -1.78 1.13 -0.64
CA LYS A 61 -2.57 1.76 0.43
C LYS A 61 -1.72 2.64 1.34
N TYR A 62 -0.49 2.21 1.64
CA TYR A 62 0.45 3.02 2.42
C TYR A 62 0.76 4.34 1.70
N HIS A 63 1.15 4.28 0.43
CA HIS A 63 1.45 5.48 -0.35
C HIS A 63 0.22 6.36 -0.58
N LEU A 64 -0.96 5.76 -0.72
CA LEU A 64 -2.21 6.51 -0.81
C LEU A 64 -2.48 7.30 0.48
N GLY A 65 -2.18 6.73 1.66
CA GLY A 65 -2.23 7.43 2.94
C GLY A 65 -1.22 8.59 3.02
N GLU A 66 0.01 8.38 2.58
CA GLU A 66 1.04 9.44 2.55
C GLU A 66 0.61 10.62 1.66
N LEU A 67 0.07 10.30 0.47
CA LEU A 67 -0.42 11.30 -0.48
C LEU A 67 -1.65 12.03 0.05
N ALA A 68 -2.59 11.31 0.66
CA ALA A 68 -3.77 11.88 1.31
C ALA A 68 -3.36 12.89 2.41
N TYR A 69 -2.36 12.53 3.21
CA TYR A 69 -1.80 13.40 4.24
C TYR A 69 -1.13 14.65 3.64
N GLN A 70 -0.26 14.49 2.65
CA GLN A 70 0.43 15.61 1.99
C GLN A 70 -0.54 16.59 1.32
N LEU A 71 -1.60 16.07 0.70
CA LEU A 71 -2.64 16.87 0.04
C LEU A 71 -3.60 17.55 1.04
N ASN A 72 -3.39 17.39 2.36
CA ASN A 72 -4.28 17.88 3.41
C ASN A 72 -5.74 17.46 3.19
N THR A 73 -5.94 16.23 2.71
CA THR A 73 -7.29 15.65 2.63
C THR A 73 -7.86 15.39 4.02
N ASP A 74 -9.12 15.00 4.08
CA ASP A 74 -9.76 14.63 5.33
C ASP A 74 -8.98 13.55 6.10
N ASN A 75 -8.79 13.78 7.40
CA ASN A 75 -8.02 12.92 8.27
C ASN A 75 -8.62 11.51 8.36
N GLU A 76 -9.94 11.37 8.26
CA GLU A 76 -10.59 10.05 8.30
C GLU A 76 -10.18 9.20 7.09
N ASN A 77 -10.09 9.78 5.90
CA ASN A 77 -9.64 9.08 4.69
C ASN A 77 -8.18 8.64 4.80
N THR A 78 -7.31 9.52 5.28
CA THR A 78 -5.90 9.20 5.54
C THR A 78 -5.78 8.01 6.50
N ILE A 79 -6.49 8.07 7.63
CA ILE A 79 -6.50 7.00 8.63
C ILE A 79 -7.06 5.70 8.06
N LEU A 80 -8.11 5.76 7.23
CA LEU A 80 -8.74 4.58 6.63
C LEU A 80 -7.77 3.82 5.73
N HIS A 81 -6.94 4.51 4.97
CA HIS A 81 -5.90 3.89 4.15
C HIS A 81 -4.91 3.09 5.01
N TYR A 82 -4.41 3.70 6.08
CA TYR A 82 -3.47 3.02 6.98
C TYR A 82 -4.11 1.86 7.77
N LYS A 83 -5.37 2.01 8.21
CA LYS A 83 -6.10 0.96 8.93
C LYS A 83 -6.27 -0.33 8.12
N SER A 84 -6.26 -0.24 6.79
CA SER A 84 -6.37 -1.43 5.92
C SER A 84 -5.07 -2.24 5.81
N LEU A 85 -3.92 -1.65 6.18
CA LEU A 85 -2.60 -2.27 6.01
C LEU A 85 -2.43 -3.59 6.77
N PRO A 86 -2.76 -3.69 8.08
CA PRO A 86 -2.53 -4.92 8.82
C PRO A 86 -3.30 -6.10 8.22
N HIS A 87 -4.57 -5.87 7.85
CA HIS A 87 -5.42 -6.89 7.23
C HIS A 87 -4.86 -7.39 5.88
N LEU A 88 -4.33 -6.50 5.05
CA LEU A 88 -3.70 -6.88 3.79
C LEU A 88 -2.43 -7.70 4.01
N LEU A 89 -1.59 -7.30 4.97
CA LEU A 89 -0.38 -8.03 5.30
C LEU A 89 -0.70 -9.42 5.90
N GLU A 90 -1.70 -9.53 6.77
CA GLU A 90 -2.17 -10.81 7.31
C GLU A 90 -2.69 -11.73 6.21
N LYS A 91 -3.48 -11.21 5.25
CA LYS A 91 -3.86 -11.96 4.05
C LYS A 91 -2.66 -12.35 3.17
N GLY A 92 -1.62 -11.52 3.16
CA GLY A 92 -0.30 -11.84 2.60
C GLY A 92 0.53 -12.80 3.45
N GLY A 93 -0.04 -13.45 4.48
CA GLY A 93 0.65 -14.45 5.28
C GLY A 93 1.61 -13.90 6.34
N PHE A 94 1.61 -12.60 6.60
CA PHE A 94 2.38 -12.02 7.71
C PHE A 94 1.60 -12.15 9.01
N ASP A 95 2.13 -12.94 9.94
CA ASP A 95 1.59 -13.01 11.30
C ASP A 95 1.97 -11.74 12.07
N LEU A 96 1.01 -10.81 12.19
CA LEU A 96 1.14 -9.55 12.92
C LEU A 96 0.70 -9.65 14.38
N SER A 97 0.41 -10.87 14.87
CA SER A 97 -0.06 -11.07 16.24
C SER A 97 1.02 -10.71 17.27
N LEU A 98 0.59 -10.29 18.45
CA LEU A 98 1.48 -10.07 19.60
C LEU A 98 2.26 -11.34 19.98
N ARG A 99 1.69 -12.52 19.72
CA ARG A 99 2.36 -13.80 19.93
C ARG A 99 3.58 -13.93 19.03
N LYS A 100 3.44 -13.63 17.74
CA LYS A 100 4.58 -13.66 16.81
C LYS A 100 5.64 -12.63 17.20
N TRP A 101 5.22 -11.44 17.64
CA TRP A 101 6.16 -10.44 18.15
C TRP A 101 6.94 -10.96 19.37
N ALA A 102 6.27 -11.54 20.36
CA ALA A 102 6.93 -12.12 21.53
C ALA A 102 7.94 -13.22 21.17
N GLU A 103 7.59 -14.10 20.21
CA GLU A 103 8.50 -15.11 19.65
C GLU A 103 9.76 -14.45 19.08
N LEU A 104 9.61 -13.44 18.21
CA LEU A 104 10.74 -12.74 17.58
C LEU A 104 11.64 -12.03 18.61
N VAL A 105 11.06 -11.45 19.67
CA VAL A 105 11.84 -10.83 20.76
C VAL A 105 12.65 -11.88 21.51
N SER A 106 12.07 -13.05 21.79
CA SER A 106 12.76 -14.14 22.50
C SER A 106 13.98 -14.68 21.75
N LEU A 107 13.98 -14.60 20.41
CA LEU A 107 15.13 -14.98 19.59
C LEU A 107 16.32 -14.03 19.76
N ARG A 108 16.06 -12.76 20.11
CA ARG A 108 17.11 -11.75 20.37
C ARG A 108 17.78 -11.92 21.74
N THR A 109 17.10 -12.59 22.67
CA THR A 109 17.60 -12.80 24.04
C THR A 109 18.34 -14.12 24.22
N LYS A 110 18.35 -14.98 23.18
CA LYS A 110 19.16 -16.20 23.15
C LYS A 110 20.52 -15.86 22.54
N GLU A 111 21.39 -15.27 23.37
CA GLU A 111 22.85 -15.34 23.17
C GLU A 111 23.40 -16.64 23.77
#